data_AF-A0A6J3MF48-F1
#
_entry.id   AF-A0A6J3MF48-F1
#
_cell.length_a   1.000
_cell.length_b   1.000
_cell.length_c   1.000
_cell.angle_alpha   90.00
_cell.angle_beta   90.00
_cell.angle_gamma   90.00
#
_symmetry.space_group_name_H-M   'P 1'
#
loop_
_entity.id
_entity.type
_entity.pdbx_description
1 polymer ?
#
loop_
_entity_poly.entity_id
_entity_poly.type
_entity_poly.pdbx_seq_one_letter_code
_entity_poly.pdbx_strand_id
1 'polypeptide(L)'
;MPATEPVEAQSTEPNKAPAWFGDVIDGPTFEQILEMDDDEEERDFSTSIVFDFFDQAKVTFKNLDKALEEKNFDQLSALGHYLKGSSATLGLTKVKDSCEKIQHLGARKDETGNTDEPDDEKTLKKIKTIIAQAKEEFEAAEKLLRRFFGPNAGASTEAAESSEEKS
;
A
#
# COMPACT_ATOMS: atom_id res chain seq x y z
N MET A 1 -21.97 33.89 -35.93
CA MET A 1 -22.85 33.22 -34.95
C MET A 1 -22.05 32.08 -34.32
N PRO A 2 -22.24 31.80 -33.02
CA PRO A 2 -21.22 31.24 -32.14
C PRO A 2 -21.13 29.71 -32.15
N ALA A 3 -19.95 29.24 -31.73
CA ALA A 3 -19.63 28.07 -30.93
C ALA A 3 -20.23 26.71 -31.31
N THR A 4 -19.34 25.79 -31.69
CA THR A 4 -19.30 24.46 -31.08
C THR A 4 -17.84 24.04 -30.98
N GLU A 5 -17.25 24.26 -29.80
CA GLU A 5 -16.05 23.55 -29.36
C GLU A 5 -16.42 22.06 -29.27
N PRO A 6 -15.59 21.13 -29.78
CA PRO A 6 -15.79 19.72 -29.48
C PRO A 6 -15.52 19.51 -28.00
N VAL A 7 -16.54 19.02 -27.31
CA VAL A 7 -16.46 18.51 -25.94
C VAL A 7 -15.29 17.54 -25.86
N GLU A 8 -14.26 17.89 -25.09
CA GLU A 8 -13.25 16.94 -24.62
C GLU A 8 -13.98 15.84 -23.86
N ALA A 9 -14.25 14.73 -24.55
CA ALA A 9 -14.49 13.47 -23.89
C ALA A 9 -13.24 13.17 -23.07
N GLN A 10 -13.35 13.25 -21.75
CA GLN A 10 -12.37 12.63 -20.87
C GLN A 10 -12.34 11.15 -21.25
N SER A 11 -11.33 10.77 -22.04
CA SER A 11 -10.96 9.38 -22.24
C SER A 11 -10.64 8.81 -20.87
N THR A 12 -11.60 8.11 -20.27
CA THR A 12 -11.34 7.22 -19.15
C THR A 12 -10.63 6.01 -19.75
N GLU A 13 -9.32 6.12 -19.87
CA GLU A 13 -8.45 4.98 -20.16
C GLU A 13 -8.67 3.95 -19.04
N PRO A 14 -9.17 2.74 -19.34
CA PRO A 14 -9.68 1.80 -18.33
C PRO A 14 -8.59 1.32 -17.36
N ASN A 15 -7.32 1.29 -17.78
CA ASN A 15 -6.18 0.89 -16.95
C ASN A 15 -5.39 2.06 -16.36
N LYS A 16 -5.95 3.28 -16.32
CA LYS A 16 -5.25 4.45 -15.83
C LYS A 16 -5.48 4.71 -14.36
N ALA A 17 -4.40 5.02 -13.64
CA ALA A 17 -4.50 5.42 -12.25
C ALA A 17 -5.21 6.78 -12.14
N PRO A 18 -6.17 6.94 -11.21
CA PRO A 18 -6.87 8.20 -11.04
C PRO A 18 -5.94 9.32 -10.57
N ALA A 19 -6.15 10.53 -11.08
CA ALA A 19 -5.40 11.71 -10.65
C ALA A 19 -5.50 12.01 -9.13
N TRP A 20 -6.57 11.53 -8.47
CA TRP A 20 -6.77 11.70 -7.03
C TRP A 20 -5.91 10.77 -6.16
N PHE A 21 -5.16 9.83 -6.76
CA PHE A 21 -4.10 9.10 -6.06
C PHE A 21 -2.93 10.02 -5.65
N GLY A 22 -2.70 11.09 -6.41
CA GLY A 22 -1.67 12.08 -6.12
C GLY A 22 -0.30 11.44 -5.92
N ASP A 23 0.34 11.75 -4.79
CA ASP A 23 1.67 11.25 -4.41
C ASP A 23 1.60 10.02 -3.48
N VAL A 24 0.41 9.49 -3.19
CA VAL A 24 0.25 8.35 -2.27
C VAL A 24 0.47 7.02 -2.99
N ILE A 25 0.09 6.96 -4.26
CA ILE A 25 0.18 5.78 -5.11
C ILE A 25 0.83 6.22 -6.42
N ASP A 26 1.94 5.58 -6.78
CA ASP A 26 2.62 5.75 -8.06
C ASP A 26 1.73 5.19 -9.17
N GLY A 27 1.11 6.11 -9.91
CA GLY A 27 0.23 5.78 -11.02
C GLY A 27 0.86 4.78 -12.00
N PRO A 28 2.05 5.05 -12.56
CA PRO A 28 2.68 4.15 -13.53
C PRO A 28 2.89 2.72 -13.03
N THR A 29 3.33 2.55 -11.78
CA THR A 29 3.49 1.22 -11.17
C THR A 29 2.13 0.54 -10.97
N PHE A 30 1.13 1.28 -10.53
CA PHE A 30 -0.21 0.74 -10.30
C PHE A 30 -0.93 0.38 -11.62
N GLU A 31 -0.74 1.17 -12.67
CA GLU A 31 -1.27 0.93 -14.01
C GLU A 31 -0.75 -0.40 -14.57
N GLN A 32 0.52 -0.74 -14.36
CA GLN A 32 1.07 -2.05 -14.74
C GLN A 32 0.35 -3.22 -14.05
N ILE A 33 -0.16 -3.02 -12.84
CA ILE A 33 -0.93 -4.06 -12.13
C ILE A 33 -2.32 -4.20 -12.73
N LEU A 34 -2.95 -3.08 -13.11
CA LEU A 34 -4.26 -3.09 -13.79
C LEU A 34 -4.16 -3.73 -15.18
N GLU A 35 -3.06 -3.51 -15.91
CA GLU A 35 -2.79 -4.17 -17.20
C GLU A 35 -2.65 -5.69 -17.11
N MET A 36 -2.50 -6.25 -15.89
CA MET A 36 -2.47 -7.70 -15.66
C MET A 36 -3.85 -8.31 -15.41
N ASP A 37 -4.91 -7.51 -15.28
CA ASP A 37 -6.27 -8.03 -15.18
C ASP A 37 -6.75 -8.54 -16.56
N ASP A 38 -7.29 -9.75 -16.58
CA ASP A 38 -7.89 -10.34 -17.79
C ASP A 38 -9.22 -9.66 -18.17
N ASP A 39 -9.93 -9.11 -17.17
CA ASP A 39 -11.19 -8.38 -17.32
C ASP A 39 -11.16 -7.06 -16.52
N GLU A 40 -11.43 -5.95 -17.21
CA GLU A 40 -11.32 -4.59 -16.68
C GLU A 40 -12.47 -4.22 -15.72
N GLU A 41 -13.57 -4.99 -15.72
CA GLU A 41 -14.74 -4.81 -14.86
C GLU A 41 -14.62 -5.63 -13.56
N GLU A 42 -14.11 -6.86 -13.64
CA GLU A 42 -13.93 -7.74 -12.48
C GLU A 42 -12.67 -7.40 -11.68
N ARG A 43 -11.56 -7.13 -12.38
CA ARG A 43 -10.26 -6.77 -11.77
C ARG A 43 -9.83 -7.72 -10.66
N ASP A 44 -10.07 -9.02 -10.84
CA ASP A 44 -9.84 -10.03 -9.81
C ASP A 44 -8.37 -10.10 -9.38
N PHE A 45 -7.43 -9.94 -10.32
CA PHE A 45 -6.00 -10.04 -10.03
C PHE A 45 -5.53 -8.83 -9.23
N SER A 46 -5.79 -7.61 -9.73
CA SER A 46 -5.37 -6.38 -9.06
C SER A 46 -6.10 -6.16 -7.73
N THR A 47 -7.34 -6.61 -7.62
CA THR A 47 -8.08 -6.65 -6.35
C THR A 47 -7.42 -7.63 -5.38
N SER A 48 -7.19 -8.89 -5.77
CA SER A 48 -6.60 -9.90 -4.88
C SER A 48 -5.27 -9.42 -4.31
N ILE A 49 -4.35 -8.94 -5.17
CA ILE A 49 -3.02 -8.50 -4.71
C ILE A 49 -3.07 -7.30 -3.77
N VAL A 50 -4.01 -6.37 -3.98
CA VAL A 50 -4.18 -5.18 -3.14
C VAL A 50 -4.77 -5.54 -1.78
N PHE A 51 -5.79 -6.40 -1.75
CA PHE A 51 -6.40 -6.83 -0.49
C PHE A 51 -5.48 -7.75 0.31
N ASP A 52 -4.77 -8.67 -0.35
CA ASP A 52 -3.74 -9.51 0.27
C ASP A 52 -2.64 -8.64 0.90
N PHE A 53 -2.22 -7.58 0.20
CA PHE A 53 -1.28 -6.62 0.77
C PHE A 53 -1.82 -5.92 2.02
N PHE A 54 -3.11 -5.57 2.08
CA PHE A 54 -3.67 -4.94 3.28
C PHE A 54 -3.56 -5.84 4.50
N ASP A 55 -3.85 -7.13 4.35
CA ASP A 55 -3.71 -8.08 5.44
C ASP A 55 -2.24 -8.33 5.81
N GLN A 56 -1.36 -8.47 4.82
CA GLN A 56 0.08 -8.58 5.04
C GLN A 56 0.65 -7.35 5.78
N ALA A 57 0.26 -6.15 5.38
CA ALA A 57 0.69 -4.91 6.00
C ALA A 57 0.19 -4.80 7.44
N LYS A 58 -1.08 -5.10 7.71
CA LYS A 58 -1.65 -5.10 9.07
C LYS A 58 -0.93 -6.08 10.00
N VAL A 59 -0.62 -7.28 9.52
CA VAL A 59 0.16 -8.26 10.28
C VAL A 59 1.59 -7.76 10.51
N THR A 60 2.22 -7.20 9.48
CA THR A 60 3.59 -6.69 9.57
C THR A 60 3.71 -5.52 10.54
N PHE A 61 2.75 -4.59 10.53
CA PHE A 61 2.72 -3.49 11.49
C PHE A 61 2.59 -3.96 12.94
N LYS A 62 1.76 -4.99 13.21
CA LYS A 62 1.67 -5.60 14.54
C LYS A 62 3.00 -6.24 14.95
N ASN A 63 3.67 -6.92 14.02
CA ASN A 63 4.98 -7.51 14.28
C ASN A 63 6.05 -6.42 14.50
N LEU A 64 5.97 -5.28 13.80
CA LEU A 64 6.85 -4.13 14.01
C LEU A 64 6.67 -3.52 15.40
N ASP A 65 5.42 -3.33 15.85
CA ASP A 65 5.16 -2.85 17.22
C ASP A 65 5.75 -3.82 18.26
N LYS A 66 5.54 -5.13 18.07
CA LYS A 66 6.08 -6.15 18.98
C LYS A 66 7.61 -6.15 18.99
N ALA A 67 8.24 -6.12 17.82
CA ALA A 67 9.70 -6.06 17.70
C ALA A 67 10.26 -4.77 18.33
N LEU A 68 9.52 -3.67 18.26
CA LEU A 68 9.87 -2.41 18.92
C LEU A 68 9.81 -2.53 20.46
N GLU A 69 8.78 -3.19 21.00
CA GLU A 69 8.69 -3.48 22.44
C GLU A 69 9.80 -4.42 22.92
N GLU A 70 10.14 -5.42 22.11
CA GLU A 70 11.24 -6.37 22.36
C GLU A 70 12.63 -5.77 22.07
N LYS A 71 12.69 -4.55 21.52
CA LYS A 71 13.92 -3.86 21.08
C LYS A 71 14.76 -4.70 20.11
N ASN A 72 14.08 -5.46 19.24
CA ASN A 72 14.70 -6.38 18.30
C ASN A 72 15.00 -5.68 16.97
N PHE A 73 16.18 -5.07 16.89
CA PHE A 73 16.66 -4.33 15.72
C PHE A 73 16.71 -5.17 14.44
N ASP A 74 17.17 -6.43 14.52
CA ASP A 74 17.19 -7.35 13.38
C ASP A 74 15.79 -7.62 12.83
N GLN A 75 14.80 -7.84 13.70
CA GLN A 75 13.42 -8.01 13.26
C GLN A 75 12.82 -6.73 12.68
N LEU A 76 13.09 -5.56 13.28
CA LEU A 76 12.65 -4.27 12.74
C LEU A 76 13.21 -4.06 11.32
N SER A 77 14.48 -4.39 11.11
CA SER A 77 15.12 -4.30 9.80
C SER A 77 14.50 -5.27 8.78
N ALA A 78 14.31 -6.53 9.16
CA ALA A 78 13.73 -7.55 8.29
C ALA A 78 12.26 -7.25 7.92
N LEU A 79 11.45 -6.81 8.88
CA LEU A 79 10.05 -6.44 8.65
C LEU A 79 9.94 -5.17 7.80
N GLY A 80 10.81 -4.18 8.03
CA GLY A 80 10.91 -3.00 7.16
C GLY A 80 11.27 -3.35 5.73
N HIS A 81 12.25 -4.25 5.52
CA HIS A 81 12.62 -4.72 4.19
C HIS A 81 11.47 -5.46 3.49
N TYR A 82 10.79 -6.35 4.21
CA TYR A 82 9.65 -7.11 3.70
C TYR A 82 8.52 -6.18 3.25
N LEU A 83 8.08 -5.27 4.12
CA LEU A 83 6.98 -4.36 3.81
C LEU A 83 7.34 -3.35 2.72
N LYS A 84 8.62 -2.92 2.64
CA LYS A 84 9.14 -2.09 1.54
C LYS A 84 8.96 -2.80 0.20
N GLY A 85 9.28 -4.09 0.12
CA GLY A 85 9.12 -4.90 -1.09
C GLY A 85 7.66 -4.96 -1.53
N SER A 86 6.77 -5.37 -0.64
CA SER A 86 5.34 -5.50 -0.95
C SER A 86 4.69 -4.15 -1.30
N SER A 87 5.09 -3.07 -0.62
CA SER A 87 4.59 -1.71 -0.89
C SER A 87 5.06 -1.17 -2.25
N ALA A 88 6.30 -1.48 -2.64
CA ALA A 88 6.85 -1.05 -3.92
C ALA A 88 6.14 -1.71 -5.10
N THR A 89 5.73 -2.98 -4.97
CA THR A 89 4.96 -3.69 -6.00
C THR A 89 3.65 -2.98 -6.33
N LEU A 90 2.95 -2.44 -5.32
CA LEU A 90 1.68 -1.72 -5.49
C LEU A 90 1.84 -0.22 -5.78
N GLY A 91 3.07 0.29 -5.89
CA GLY A 91 3.32 1.71 -6.09
C GLY A 91 3.08 2.58 -4.84
N LEU A 92 3.03 2.02 -3.64
CA LEU A 92 2.81 2.79 -2.40
C LEU A 92 4.10 3.50 -1.96
N THR A 93 4.43 4.60 -2.63
CA THR A 93 5.68 5.35 -2.49
C THR A 93 5.96 5.79 -1.07
N LYS A 94 4.98 6.39 -0.38
CA LYS A 94 5.15 6.89 0.99
C LYS A 94 5.41 5.77 1.99
N VAL A 95 4.60 4.72 1.92
CA VAL A 95 4.75 3.53 2.77
C VAL A 95 6.12 2.89 2.54
N LYS A 96 6.53 2.75 1.27
CA LYS A 96 7.86 2.26 0.89
C LYS A 96 8.98 3.09 1.53
N ASP A 97 8.90 4.42 1.45
CA ASP A 97 9.92 5.35 1.98
C ASP A 97 10.02 5.24 3.52
N SER A 98 8.87 5.18 4.20
CA SER A 98 8.82 4.96 5.65
C SER A 98 9.38 3.59 6.05
N CYS A 99 9.09 2.54 5.27
CA CYS A 99 9.65 1.20 5.51
C CYS A 99 11.16 1.12 5.28
N GLU A 100 11.69 1.87 4.33
CA GLU A 100 13.13 2.01 4.09
C GLU A 100 13.85 2.64 5.28
N LYS A 101 13.27 3.69 5.87
CA LYS A 101 13.81 4.30 7.10
C LYS A 101 13.81 3.31 8.27
N ILE A 102 12.74 2.52 8.43
CA ILE A 102 12.68 1.47 9.45
C ILE A 102 13.78 0.42 9.21
N GLN A 103 14.02 0.03 7.96
CA GLN A 103 15.07 -0.90 7.59
C GLN A 103 16.46 -0.38 8.01
N HIS A 104 16.76 0.88 7.70
CA HIS A 104 18.03 1.52 8.04
C HIS A 104 18.23 1.66 9.56
N LEU A 105 17.21 2.16 10.26
CA LEU A 105 17.23 2.29 11.72
C LEU A 105 17.36 0.93 12.42
N GLY A 106 16.69 -0.11 11.89
CA GLY A 106 16.86 -1.49 12.35
C GLY A 106 18.27 -2.04 12.12
N ALA A 107 19.00 -1.54 11.13
CA ALA A 107 20.41 -1.87 10.93
C ALA A 107 21.37 -1.03 11.81
N ARG A 108 20.83 -0.30 12.80
CA ARG A 108 21.55 0.69 13.64
C ARG A 108 22.18 1.83 12.85
N LYS A 109 21.57 2.20 11.73
CA LYS A 109 21.96 3.35 10.92
C LYS A 109 21.00 4.51 11.13
N ASP A 110 21.37 5.69 10.67
CA ASP A 110 20.47 6.83 10.61
C ASP A 110 19.38 6.63 9.54
N GLU A 111 18.41 7.55 9.47
CA GLU A 111 17.31 7.49 8.50
C GLU A 111 17.80 7.42 7.04
N THR A 112 18.97 8.01 6.75
CA THR A 112 19.61 7.98 5.42
C THR A 112 20.43 6.71 5.15
N GLY A 113 20.62 5.84 6.15
CA GLY A 113 21.39 4.60 6.02
C GLY A 113 22.89 4.79 5.89
N ASN A 114 23.38 6.01 6.14
CA ASN A 114 24.72 6.47 5.76
C ASN A 114 25.65 6.62 6.97
N THR A 115 25.09 6.82 8.17
CA THR A 115 25.84 6.95 9.42
C THR A 115 25.33 5.94 10.46
N ASP A 116 26.22 5.33 11.23
CA ASP A 116 25.82 4.52 12.38
C ASP A 116 25.24 5.41 13.48
N GLU A 117 24.08 5.03 14.03
CA GLU A 117 23.42 5.73 15.13
C GLU A 117 23.63 4.90 16.42
N PRO A 118 24.61 5.25 17.27
CA PRO A 118 24.99 4.44 18.44
C PRO A 118 23.99 4.53 19.60
N ASP A 119 22.96 5.37 19.48
CA ASP A 119 21.96 5.62 20.52
C ASP A 119 20.69 4.81 20.24
N ASP A 120 20.71 3.56 20.72
CA ASP A 120 19.60 2.61 20.57
C ASP A 120 18.25 3.21 21.07
N GLU A 121 18.24 4.04 22.11
CA GLU A 121 17.01 4.66 22.62
C GLU A 121 16.45 5.74 21.69
N LYS A 122 17.30 6.58 21.09
CA LYS A 122 16.89 7.53 20.06
C LYS A 122 16.41 6.80 18.81
N THR A 123 17.11 5.75 18.39
CA THR A 123 16.74 4.92 17.24
C THR A 123 15.36 4.31 17.44
N LEU A 124 15.09 3.68 18.60
CA LEU A 124 13.78 3.11 18.91
C LEU A 124 12.67 4.19 18.94
N LYS A 125 12.94 5.38 19.48
CA LYS A 125 11.96 6.49 19.45
C LYS A 125 11.66 6.94 18.01
N LYS A 126 12.69 7.05 17.15
CA LYS A 126 12.52 7.37 15.73
C LYS A 126 11.72 6.29 15.01
N ILE A 127 12.09 5.02 15.18
CA ILE A 127 11.36 3.88 14.59
C ILE A 127 9.89 3.92 15.01
N LYS A 128 9.59 4.19 16.28
CA LYS A 128 8.21 4.31 16.76
C LYS A 128 7.41 5.40 16.01
N THR A 129 8.01 6.57 15.83
CA THR A 129 7.39 7.68 15.10
C THR A 129 7.18 7.31 13.63
N ILE A 130 8.16 6.66 13.00
CA ILE A 130 8.07 6.27 11.60
C ILE A 130 7.06 5.14 11.39
N ILE A 131 6.95 4.17 12.31
CA ILE A 131 5.90 3.14 12.27
C ILE A 131 4.51 3.80 12.35
N ALA A 132 4.33 4.79 13.23
CA ALA A 132 3.07 5.53 13.31
C ALA A 132 2.75 6.26 12.00
N GLN A 133 3.75 6.94 11.42
CA GLN A 133 3.61 7.61 10.12
C GLN A 133 3.28 6.62 9.00
N ALA A 134 3.98 5.48 8.93
CA ALA A 134 3.76 4.45 7.93
C ALA A 134 2.33 3.88 8.01
N LYS A 135 1.77 3.75 9.22
CA LYS A 135 0.37 3.34 9.43
C LYS A 135 -0.61 4.37 8.90
N GLU A 136 -0.39 5.66 9.16
CA GLU A 136 -1.25 6.73 8.63
C GLU A 136 -1.19 6.80 7.10
N GLU A 137 0.01 6.68 6.52
CA GLU A 137 0.24 6.63 5.08
C GLU A 137 -0.45 5.41 4.46
N PHE A 138 -0.35 4.25 5.11
CA PHE A 138 -1.02 3.03 4.70
C PHE A 138 -2.55 3.17 4.77
N GLU A 139 -3.11 3.74 5.85
CA GLU A 139 -4.56 3.96 5.95
C GLU A 139 -5.07 4.93 4.88
N ALA A 140 -4.29 5.94 4.52
CA ALA A 140 -4.61 6.84 3.42
C ALA A 140 -4.64 6.07 2.10
N ALA A 141 -3.60 5.26 1.81
CA ALA A 141 -3.55 4.42 0.63
C ALA A 141 -4.70 3.40 0.58
N GLU A 142 -5.00 2.71 1.69
CA GLU A 142 -6.10 1.75 1.81
C GLU A 142 -7.45 2.40 1.50
N LYS A 143 -7.72 3.60 2.01
CA LYS A 143 -8.96 4.34 1.71
C LYS A 143 -9.06 4.70 0.23
N LEU A 144 -7.95 5.09 -0.39
CA LEU A 144 -7.90 5.43 -1.81
C LEU A 144 -8.16 4.17 -2.66
N LEU A 145 -7.45 3.09 -2.40
CA LEU A 145 -7.59 1.83 -3.12
C LEU A 145 -8.98 1.20 -2.93
N ARG A 146 -9.54 1.19 -1.72
CA ARG A 146 -10.92 0.75 -1.47
C ARG A 146 -11.95 1.60 -2.20
N ARG A 147 -11.70 2.90 -2.36
CA ARG A 147 -12.55 3.78 -3.17
C ARG A 147 -12.42 3.46 -4.66
N PHE A 148 -11.25 3.04 -5.12
CA PHE A 148 -10.99 2.69 -6.52
C PHE A 148 -11.66 1.39 -6.93
N PHE A 149 -11.46 0.31 -6.15
CA PHE A 149 -12.08 -0.99 -6.42
C PHE A 149 -13.55 -1.06 -5.97
N GLY A 150 -13.98 -0.14 -5.11
CA GLY A 150 -15.35 -0.09 -4.58
C GLY A 150 -15.56 -1.03 -3.37
N PRO A 151 -16.68 -0.86 -2.65
CA PRO A 151 -16.96 -1.58 -1.40
C PRO A 151 -17.18 -3.10 -1.56
N ASN A 152 -17.40 -3.60 -2.79
CA ASN A 152 -17.68 -5.01 -3.06
C ASN A 152 -16.48 -5.82 -3.57
N ALA A 153 -15.36 -5.18 -3.93
CA ALA A 153 -14.22 -5.89 -4.52
C ALA A 153 -13.55 -6.89 -3.56
N GLY A 154 -13.67 -6.69 -2.25
CA GLY A 154 -13.20 -7.66 -1.24
C GLY A 154 -14.27 -8.65 -0.77
N ALA A 155 -15.48 -8.64 -1.36
CA ALA A 155 -16.66 -9.36 -0.85
C ALA A 155 -17.15 -10.51 -1.75
N SER A 156 -16.45 -10.83 -2.85
CA SER A 156 -16.92 -11.81 -3.85
C SER A 156 -16.78 -13.28 -3.45
N THR A 157 -16.40 -13.63 -2.21
CA THR A 157 -16.33 -15.05 -1.78
C THR A 157 -17.45 -15.49 -0.84
N GLU A 158 -18.37 -14.63 -0.41
CA GLU A 158 -19.45 -15.05 0.53
C GLU A 158 -20.88 -14.95 -0.03
N ALA A 159 -21.11 -14.47 -1.26
CA ALA A 159 -22.46 -14.24 -1.76
C ALA A 159 -22.98 -15.25 -2.82
N ALA A 160 -22.16 -16.18 -3.31
CA ALA A 160 -22.56 -17.08 -4.41
C ALA A 160 -23.20 -18.42 -3.98
N GLU A 161 -23.26 -18.75 -2.69
CA GLU A 161 -23.93 -19.95 -2.17
C GLU A 161 -25.28 -19.63 -1.49
N SER A 162 -26.19 -18.96 -2.20
CA SER A 162 -27.60 -18.88 -1.79
C SER A 162 -28.50 -18.43 -2.94
N SER A 163 -28.50 -19.16 -4.04
CA SER A 163 -29.59 -19.09 -5.03
C SER A 163 -29.74 -20.42 -5.77
N GLU A 164 -29.82 -21.52 -5.02
CA GLU A 164 -30.19 -22.81 -5.61
C GLU A 164 -31.02 -23.65 -4.62
N GLU A 165 -32.16 -23.13 -4.14
CA GLU A 165 -33.28 -23.99 -3.69
C GLU A 165 -34.59 -23.20 -3.55
N LYS A 166 -35.32 -23.00 -4.67
CA LYS A 166 -36.78 -23.18 -4.76
C LYS A 166 -37.31 -22.76 -6.13
N SER A 167 -37.62 -23.76 -6.95
CA SER A 167 -38.74 -23.72 -7.89
C SER A 167 -39.31 -25.13 -8.02
#